data_AF-A0AAW2QLP6-F1
#
_entry.id   AF-A0AAW2QLP6-F1
#
_cell.length_a   1.000
_cell.length_b   1.000
_cell.length_c   1.000
_cell.angle_alpha   90.00
_cell.angle_beta   90.00
_cell.angle_gamma   90.00
#
_symmetry.space_group_name_H-M   'P 1'
#
loop_
_entity.id
_entity.type
_entity.pdbx_description
1 polymer ?
#
loop_
_entity_poly.entity_id
_entity_poly.type
_entity_poly.pdbx_seq_one_letter_code
_entity_poly.pdbx_strand_id
1 'polypeptide(L)'
;MKENHNLIDESSDDIEVYVKWEASKENPGKFITTLKVLKDSTLADLRKLIEIHLGSNQQAFTFLVLGDPSGAPVPKEKETKTQTSKLPICNNELRGRLACLRPVKAIQRPNHQPFTPLENKLPTTPNSHFTKNGDDCFSPEIAPHLSSTPFITVRRY
;
A
#
# COMPACT_ATOMS: atom_id res chain seq x y z
N MET A 1 -12.49 18.37 42.83
CA MET A 1 -12.03 16.97 42.91
C MET A 1 -12.01 16.46 41.48
N LYS A 2 -10.84 16.40 40.83
CA LYS A 2 -10.74 16.13 39.39
C LYS A 2 -9.64 15.10 39.14
N GLU A 3 -10.11 13.85 39.06
CA GLU A 3 -9.65 12.82 38.12
C GLU A 3 -8.17 12.42 38.21
N ASN A 4 -7.85 11.65 39.25
CA ASN A 4 -6.69 10.76 39.23
C ASN A 4 -7.00 9.56 38.32
N HIS A 5 -6.34 9.45 37.17
CA HIS A 5 -6.23 8.21 36.40
C HIS A 5 -4.75 7.85 36.22
N ASN A 6 -4.01 7.83 37.33
CA ASN A 6 -2.69 7.21 37.37
C ASN A 6 -2.81 5.89 38.14
N LEU A 7 -3.35 4.87 37.47
CA LEU A 7 -3.08 3.48 37.81
C LEU A 7 -1.75 3.12 37.13
N ILE A 8 -0.64 3.61 37.69
CA ILE A 8 0.68 3.03 37.44
C ILE A 8 0.96 2.23 38.70
N ASP A 9 0.37 1.04 38.76
CA ASP A 9 0.78 0.04 39.75
C ASP A 9 2.12 -0.54 39.28
N GLU A 10 3.20 -0.15 39.95
CA GLU A 10 4.58 -0.61 39.73
C GLU A 10 4.76 -2.06 40.23
N SER A 11 3.94 -3.00 39.76
CA SER A 11 4.02 -4.40 40.22
C SER A 11 3.97 -5.47 39.12
N SER A 12 3.60 -5.14 37.89
CA SER A 12 2.82 -6.07 37.08
C SER A 12 3.55 -6.62 35.84
N ASP A 13 3.08 -7.78 35.36
CA ASP A 13 3.46 -8.48 34.13
C ASP A 13 3.14 -7.69 32.83
N ASP A 14 3.35 -6.38 32.86
CA ASP A 14 3.00 -5.47 31.79
C ASP A 14 4.09 -5.45 30.72
N ILE A 15 3.64 -5.21 29.50
CA ILE A 15 4.49 -5.03 28.32
C ILE A 15 4.22 -3.66 27.71
N GLU A 16 5.27 -3.08 27.14
CA GLU A 16 5.20 -1.80 26.43
C GLU A 16 5.04 -2.06 24.95
N VAL A 17 4.00 -1.50 24.35
CA VAL A 17 3.66 -1.70 22.95
C VAL A 17 3.85 -0.40 22.20
N TYR A 18 4.86 -0.39 21.34
CA TYR A 18 5.16 0.70 20.43
C TYR A 18 4.28 0.56 19.20
N VAL A 19 3.42 1.55 18.98
CA VAL A 19 2.47 1.57 17.87
C VAL A 19 2.97 2.54 16.82
N LYS A 20 3.12 2.07 15.58
CA LYS A 20 3.53 2.90 14.44
C LYS A 20 2.65 2.67 13.22
N TRP A 21 2.61 3.65 12.34
CA TRP A 21 2.04 3.46 11.00
C TRP A 21 2.97 2.61 10.13
N GLU A 22 2.39 1.96 9.14
CA GLU A 22 3.10 1.25 8.08
C GLU A 22 4.06 2.20 7.35
N ALA A 23 5.27 1.72 7.10
CA ALA A 23 6.23 2.42 6.26
C ALA A 23 5.85 2.24 4.78
N SER A 24 5.70 3.36 4.08
CA SER A 24 5.46 3.45 2.65
C SER A 24 6.49 4.39 2.01
N LYS A 25 6.49 4.51 0.68
CA LYS A 25 7.40 5.43 -0.03
C LYS A 25 7.27 6.88 0.41
N GLU A 26 6.09 7.26 0.93
CA GLU A 26 5.78 8.62 1.35
C GLU A 26 5.80 8.80 2.87
N ASN A 27 5.63 7.71 3.64
CA ASN A 27 5.63 7.75 5.10
C ASN A 27 6.67 6.77 5.65
N PRO A 28 7.72 7.22 6.36
CA PRO A 28 8.75 6.31 6.88
C PRO A 28 8.27 5.39 8.02
N GLY A 29 6.98 5.34 8.31
CA GLY A 29 6.38 4.56 9.40
C GLY A 29 6.32 5.38 10.68
N LYS A 30 5.60 6.50 10.61
CA LYS A 30 5.46 7.46 11.71
C LYS A 30 5.00 6.78 13.00
N PHE A 31 5.73 7.04 14.09
CA PHE A 31 5.35 6.62 15.44
C PHE A 31 4.05 7.28 15.88
N ILE A 32 3.17 6.50 16.50
CA ILE A 32 1.86 6.94 16.98
C ILE A 32 1.93 7.18 18.48
N THR A 33 2.19 6.11 19.25
CA THR A 33 2.14 6.13 20.71
C THR A 33 2.77 4.87 21.30
N THR A 34 3.08 4.90 22.60
CA THR A 34 3.45 3.73 23.39
C THR A 34 2.34 3.45 24.40
N LEU A 35 1.85 2.21 24.44
CA LEU A 35 0.80 1.78 25.35
C LEU A 35 1.34 0.69 26.28
N LYS A 36 1.07 0.81 27.58
CA LYS A 36 1.30 -0.25 28.56
C LYS A 36 0.07 -1.14 28.63
N VAL A 37 0.24 -2.45 28.45
CA VAL A 37 -0.84 -3.44 28.51
C VAL A 37 -0.36 -4.69 29.25
N LEU A 38 -1.30 -5.48 29.77
CA LEU A 38 -0.99 -6.78 30.36
C LEU A 38 -0.41 -7.71 29.29
N LYS A 39 0.55 -8.55 29.66
CA LYS A 39 1.13 -9.58 28.75
C LYS A 39 0.09 -10.49 28.11
N ASP A 40 -1.02 -10.74 28.81
CA ASP A 40 -2.08 -11.63 28.38
C ASP A 40 -3.19 -10.92 27.60
N SER A 41 -3.11 -9.57 27.48
CA SER A 41 -4.04 -8.79 26.67
C SER A 41 -3.99 -9.21 25.20
N THR A 42 -5.12 -9.06 24.51
CA THR A 42 -5.26 -9.40 23.10
C THR A 42 -5.05 -8.18 22.20
N LEU A 43 -4.84 -8.40 20.89
CA LEU A 43 -4.82 -7.31 19.91
C LEU A 43 -6.15 -6.56 19.85
N ALA A 44 -7.27 -7.23 20.14
CA ALA A 44 -8.57 -6.59 20.22
C ALA A 44 -8.64 -5.59 21.39
N ASP A 45 -7.99 -5.89 22.51
CA ASP A 45 -7.91 -4.95 23.64
C ASP A 45 -6.96 -3.79 23.32
N LEU A 46 -5.82 -4.08 22.70
CA LEU A 46 -4.90 -3.06 22.20
C LEU A 46 -5.59 -2.11 21.20
N ARG A 47 -6.44 -2.64 20.29
CA ARG A 47 -7.23 -1.82 19.36
C ARG A 47 -8.06 -0.79 20.10
N LYS A 48 -8.82 -1.18 21.13
CA LYS A 48 -9.67 -0.26 21.89
C LYS A 48 -8.85 0.88 22.48
N LEU A 49 -7.68 0.57 23.05
CA LEU A 49 -6.77 1.58 23.61
C LEU A 49 -6.25 2.55 22.54
N ILE A 50 -5.89 2.03 21.36
CA ILE A 50 -5.46 2.87 20.23
C ILE A 50 -6.61 3.74 19.73
N GLU A 51 -7.82 3.20 19.61
CA GLU A 51 -9.02 3.95 19.18
C GLU A 51 -9.33 5.11 20.14
N ILE A 52 -9.22 4.87 21.45
CA ILE A 52 -9.34 5.93 22.46
C ILE A 52 -8.24 6.98 22.29
N HIS A 53 -6.99 6.56 22.05
CA HIS A 53 -5.86 7.46 21.88
C HIS A 53 -5.94 8.32 20.60
N LEU A 54 -6.41 7.74 19.49
CA LEU A 54 -6.60 8.45 18.22
C LEU A 54 -7.81 9.40 18.25
N GLY A 55 -8.73 9.22 19.20
CA GLY A 55 -9.86 10.10 19.46
C GLY A 55 -10.91 10.13 18.33
N SER A 56 -11.64 11.25 18.25
CA SER A 56 -12.76 11.46 17.31
C SER A 56 -12.36 11.52 15.83
N ASN A 57 -11.07 11.37 15.51
CA ASN A 57 -10.58 11.36 14.13
C ASN A 57 -11.05 10.11 13.35
N GLN A 58 -11.66 9.11 14.00
CA GLN A 58 -12.28 7.91 13.41
C GLN A 58 -11.42 7.29 12.29
N GLN A 59 -10.09 7.37 12.40
CA GLN A 59 -9.20 6.75 11.43
C GLN A 59 -9.25 5.26 11.69
N ALA A 60 -10.12 4.57 10.94
CA ALA A 60 -10.13 3.12 10.91
C ALA A 60 -8.73 2.63 10.52
N PHE A 61 -8.27 1.58 11.20
CA PHE A 61 -6.96 1.01 10.94
C PHE A 61 -7.03 -0.52 10.98
N THR A 62 -6.06 -1.15 10.34
CA THR A 62 -5.83 -2.59 10.44
C THR A 62 -4.45 -2.84 11.02
N PHE A 63 -4.33 -3.84 11.88
CA PHE A 63 -3.01 -4.33 12.28
C PHE A 63 -2.36 -5.05 11.10
N LEU A 64 -1.04 -5.00 11.06
CA LEU A 64 -0.24 -5.76 10.11
C LEU A 64 0.51 -6.88 10.83
N VAL A 65 0.64 -8.03 10.15
CA VAL A 65 1.49 -9.12 10.59
C VAL A 65 2.94 -8.70 10.37
N LEU A 66 3.66 -8.48 11.46
CA LEU A 66 5.08 -8.14 11.41
C LEU A 66 5.91 -9.42 11.32
N GLY A 67 6.70 -9.52 10.26
CA GLY A 67 7.46 -10.73 9.90
C GLY A 67 7.06 -11.29 8.54
N ASP A 68 5.89 -10.91 8.02
CA ASP A 68 5.52 -11.13 6.63
C ASP A 68 6.05 -9.95 5.78
N PRO A 69 6.92 -10.18 4.79
CA PRO A 69 7.43 -9.11 3.93
C PRO A 69 6.32 -8.41 3.13
N SER A 70 5.16 -9.05 2.96
CA SER A 70 3.97 -8.46 2.34
C SER A 70 3.24 -7.47 3.25
N GLY A 71 3.52 -7.44 4.56
CA GLY A 71 2.74 -6.64 5.52
C GLY A 71 1.25 -7.01 5.47
N ALA A 72 0.95 -8.31 5.54
CA ALA A 72 -0.42 -8.79 5.44
C ALA A 72 -1.29 -8.24 6.59
N PRO A 73 -2.54 -7.81 6.32
CA PRO A 73 -3.43 -7.33 7.37
C PRO A 73 -3.87 -8.49 8.28
N VAL A 74 -3.96 -8.22 9.59
CA VAL A 74 -4.50 -9.16 10.58
C VAL A 74 -6.04 -9.11 10.50
N PRO A 75 -6.71 -10.24 10.21
CA PRO A 75 -8.17 -10.29 10.22
C PRO A 75 -8.74 -10.02 11.62
N LYS A 76 -9.90 -9.37 11.70
CA LYS A 76 -10.50 -8.98 12.99
C LYS A 76 -10.78 -10.16 13.91
N GLU A 77 -11.17 -11.31 13.36
CA GLU A 77 -11.43 -12.54 14.11
C GLU A 77 -10.17 -13.16 14.74
N LYS A 78 -8.98 -12.78 14.24
CA LYS A 78 -7.70 -13.22 14.81
C LYS A 78 -7.26 -12.31 15.95
N GLU A 79 -7.73 -11.08 16.00
CA GLU A 79 -7.29 -10.12 17.01
C GLU A 79 -7.70 -10.48 18.43
N THR A 80 -8.84 -11.16 18.59
CA THR A 80 -9.30 -11.65 19.91
C THR A 80 -8.54 -12.89 20.39
N LYS A 81 -7.78 -13.54 19.50
CA LYS A 81 -7.01 -14.76 19.80
C LYS A 81 -5.52 -14.49 19.92
N THR A 82 -5.03 -13.44 19.25
CA THR A 82 -3.62 -13.07 19.26
C THR A 82 -3.31 -12.22 20.48
N GLN A 83 -2.43 -12.74 21.34
CA GLN A 83 -1.92 -11.99 22.48
C GLN A 83 -0.90 -10.94 22.05
N THR A 84 -0.90 -9.81 22.72
CA THR A 84 0.00 -8.69 22.44
C THR A 84 1.47 -9.04 22.76
N SER A 85 1.70 -9.96 23.71
CA SER A 85 3.03 -10.49 24.02
C SER A 85 3.68 -11.30 22.90
N LYS A 86 2.89 -11.75 21.91
CA LYS A 86 3.35 -12.48 20.71
C LYS A 86 3.79 -11.56 19.58
N LEU A 87 3.63 -10.25 19.73
CA LEU A 87 4.16 -9.28 18.77
C LEU A 87 5.70 -9.34 18.74
N PRO A 88 6.34 -8.90 17.65
CA PRO A 88 7.79 -8.84 17.58
C PRO A 88 8.37 -7.89 18.63
N ILE A 89 9.58 -8.21 19.06
CA ILE A 89 10.34 -7.39 20.00
C ILE A 89 10.74 -6.07 19.32
N CYS A 90 10.53 -4.95 20.02
CA CYS A 90 10.98 -3.63 19.57
C CYS A 90 12.36 -3.32 20.16
N ASN A 91 13.31 -2.84 19.33
CA ASN A 91 14.60 -2.28 19.75
C ASN A 91 15.38 -3.09 20.82
N ASN A 92 15.31 -4.43 20.76
CA ASN A 92 15.96 -5.34 21.71
C ASN A 92 15.52 -5.19 23.19
N GLU A 93 14.39 -4.53 23.43
CA GLU A 93 13.82 -4.41 24.77
C GLU A 93 12.97 -5.63 25.11
N LEU A 94 13.31 -6.35 26.19
CA LEU A 94 12.67 -7.64 26.54
C LEU A 94 11.14 -7.55 26.68
N ARG A 95 10.63 -6.41 27.17
CA ARG A 95 9.20 -6.11 27.35
C ARG A 95 8.62 -5.23 26.25
N GLY A 96 9.47 -4.72 25.35
CA GLY A 96 9.07 -3.89 24.22
C GLY A 96 8.48 -4.76 23.11
N ARG A 97 7.29 -4.38 22.64
CA ARG A 97 6.57 -5.05 21.56
C ARG A 97 6.22 -4.04 20.48
N LEU A 98 6.27 -4.45 19.22
CA LEU A 98 6.00 -3.57 18.09
C LEU A 98 4.66 -3.94 17.45
N ALA A 99 3.81 -2.95 17.23
CA ALA A 99 2.59 -3.05 16.44
C ALA A 99 2.65 -2.08 15.26
N CYS A 100 2.40 -2.58 14.05
CA CYS A 100 2.27 -1.75 12.85
C CYS A 100 0.81 -1.67 12.43
N LEU A 101 0.36 -0.46 12.14
CA LEU A 101 -0.98 -0.17 11.69
C LEU A 101 -0.95 0.32 10.24
N ARG A 102 -1.93 -0.10 9.44
CA ARG A 102 -2.22 0.53 8.15
C ARG A 102 -3.52 1.32 8.28
N PRO A 103 -3.54 2.61 7.89
CA PRO A 103 -4.78 3.36 7.81
C PRO A 103 -5.72 2.68 6.81
N VAL A 104 -6.93 2.38 7.25
CA VAL A 104 -8.02 2.03 6.35
C VAL A 104 -8.56 3.35 5.85
N LYS A 105 -8.09 3.79 4.69
CA LYS A 105 -8.73 4.90 3.99
C LYS A 105 -10.21 4.55 3.92
N ALA A 106 -11.09 5.43 4.40
CA ALA A 106 -12.50 5.29 4.13
C ALA A 106 -12.60 5.12 2.62
N ILE A 107 -13.06 3.96 2.18
CA ILE A 107 -13.36 3.73 0.78
C ILE A 107 -14.56 4.63 0.53
N GLN A 108 -14.33 5.91 0.23
CA GLN A 108 -15.11 6.54 -0.82
C GLN A 108 -14.87 5.60 -1.98
N ARG A 109 -15.80 4.69 -2.24
CA ARG A 109 -15.78 3.85 -3.44
C ARG A 109 -15.59 4.85 -4.57
N PRO A 110 -14.42 4.96 -5.21
CA PRO A 110 -14.49 5.45 -6.55
C PRO A 110 -15.25 4.32 -7.25
N ASN A 111 -16.21 4.64 -8.10
CA ASN A 111 -16.84 3.66 -8.98
C ASN A 111 -15.79 3.13 -9.96
N HIS A 112 -14.76 2.43 -9.47
CA HIS A 112 -13.77 1.75 -10.26
C HIS A 112 -14.42 0.45 -10.71
N GLN A 113 -15.17 0.62 -11.81
CA GLN A 113 -15.28 -0.35 -12.88
C GLN A 113 -14.04 -1.27 -12.87
N PRO A 114 -14.22 -2.61 -12.83
CA PRO A 114 -13.08 -3.52 -12.92
C PRO A 114 -12.29 -3.20 -14.18
N PHE A 115 -10.96 -3.16 -14.05
CA PHE A 115 -10.04 -2.94 -15.16
C PHE A 115 -10.48 -3.78 -16.37
N THR A 116 -10.83 -3.12 -17.47
CA THR A 116 -11.13 -3.80 -18.72
C THR A 116 -9.86 -4.48 -19.22
N PRO A 117 -9.90 -5.74 -19.68
CA PRO A 117 -8.76 -6.39 -20.31
C PRO A 117 -8.24 -5.52 -21.46
N LEU A 118 -6.92 -5.36 -21.55
CA LEU A 118 -6.29 -4.67 -22.67
C LEU A 118 -6.48 -5.51 -23.93
N GLU A 119 -7.51 -5.21 -24.72
CA GLU A 119 -7.68 -5.77 -26.06
C GLU A 119 -6.56 -5.25 -26.97
N ASN A 120 -5.57 -6.09 -27.23
CA ASN A 120 -4.50 -5.81 -28.18
C ASN A 120 -5.08 -5.91 -29.61
N LYS A 121 -5.59 -4.81 -30.17
CA LYS A 121 -6.06 -4.77 -31.57
C LYS A 121 -4.83 -4.65 -32.50
N LEU A 122 -4.40 -5.77 -33.08
CA LEU A 122 -3.54 -5.76 -34.27
C LEU A 122 -4.39 -5.27 -35.46
N PRO A 123 -3.97 -4.24 -36.23
CA PRO A 123 -4.71 -3.84 -37.42
C PRO A 123 -4.66 -4.98 -38.46
N THR A 124 -5.81 -5.58 -38.70
CA THR A 124 -6.08 -6.45 -39.86
C THR A 124 -5.95 -5.63 -41.13
N THR A 125 -5.01 -6.00 -42.00
CA THR A 125 -5.09 -5.65 -43.42
C THR A 125 -6.07 -6.60 -44.12
N PRO A 126 -7.09 -6.10 -44.83
CA PRO A 126 -7.88 -6.92 -45.72
C PRO A 126 -7.07 -7.13 -47.00
N ASN A 127 -6.54 -8.34 -47.22
CA ASN A 127 -6.09 -8.76 -48.54
C ASN A 127 -7.32 -8.89 -49.44
N SER A 128 -7.67 -7.84 -50.17
CA SER A 128 -8.62 -7.96 -51.27
C SER A 128 -7.90 -8.65 -52.45
N HIS A 129 -8.53 -9.75 -52.86
CA HIS A 129 -8.44 -10.47 -54.13
C HIS A 129 -7.33 -10.10 -55.13
N PHE A 130 -6.51 -11.10 -55.44
CA PHE A 130 -5.69 -11.13 -56.65
C PHE A 130 -6.52 -11.44 -57.91
N THR A 131 -5.98 -10.94 -59.03
CA THR A 131 -6.21 -11.24 -60.46
C THR A 131 -7.35 -10.49 -61.17
N LYS A 132 -7.23 -10.01 -62.41
CA LYS A 132 -6.11 -9.61 -63.29
C LYS A 132 -6.78 -8.98 -64.54
N ASN A 133 -6.07 -8.05 -65.18
CA ASN A 133 -6.19 -7.57 -66.58
C ASN A 133 -7.17 -6.43 -66.87
N GLY A 134 -6.64 -5.42 -67.55
CA GLY A 134 -7.39 -4.67 -68.56
C GLY A 134 -7.17 -3.17 -68.54
N ASP A 135 -6.23 -2.74 -69.36
CA ASP A 135 -6.21 -1.47 -70.12
C ASP A 135 -5.99 -0.10 -69.47
N ASP A 136 -4.94 0.49 -70.04
CA ASP A 136 -4.80 1.84 -70.57
C ASP A 136 -4.61 3.06 -69.66
N CYS A 137 -3.40 3.59 -69.85
CA CYS A 137 -3.04 5.00 -70.03
C CYS A 137 -3.34 5.97 -68.88
N PHE A 138 -2.23 6.43 -68.28
CA PHE A 138 -1.79 7.84 -68.24
C PHE A 138 -1.00 8.09 -66.93
N SER A 139 0.32 8.00 -67.01
CA SER A 139 1.25 8.83 -66.21
C SER A 139 1.40 10.17 -66.95
N PRO A 140 1.63 11.33 -66.27
CA PRO A 140 2.83 11.61 -65.47
C PRO A 140 2.46 12.35 -64.14
N GLU A 141 3.29 12.83 -63.22
CA GLU A 141 4.56 13.55 -63.33
C GLU A 141 5.09 13.89 -61.90
N ILE A 142 6.40 13.72 -61.63
CA ILE A 142 7.37 14.58 -60.86
C ILE A 142 6.90 15.16 -59.48
N ALA A 143 7.57 15.12 -58.32
CA ALA A 143 8.99 15.10 -57.93
C ALA A 143 9.12 14.81 -56.41
N PRO A 144 10.34 14.53 -55.93
CA PRO A 144 10.67 14.21 -54.55
C PRO A 144 10.93 15.47 -53.71
N HIS A 145 10.52 15.47 -52.43
CA HIS A 145 11.02 16.44 -51.45
C HIS A 145 10.95 15.87 -50.03
N LEU A 146 11.85 14.93 -49.73
CA LEU A 146 12.27 14.68 -48.36
C LEU A 146 13.28 15.77 -47.99
N SER A 147 12.81 16.86 -47.39
CA SER A 147 13.67 17.79 -46.65
C SER A 147 13.83 17.25 -45.22
N SER A 148 15.06 16.93 -44.82
CA SER A 148 15.90 17.78 -43.94
C SER A 148 15.47 17.64 -42.46
N THR A 149 16.17 16.95 -41.56
CA THR A 149 17.60 16.95 -41.22
C THR A 149 17.93 15.77 -40.28
N PRO A 150 19.20 15.30 -40.23
CA PRO A 150 19.71 14.46 -39.14
C PRO A 150 20.62 15.26 -38.18
N PHE A 151 20.43 15.11 -36.88
CA PHE A 151 21.43 15.38 -35.83
C PHE A 151 21.30 14.23 -34.82
N ILE A 152 22.35 13.60 -34.27
CA ILE A 152 23.54 14.14 -33.61
C ILE A 152 24.69 13.12 -33.72
N THR A 153 25.89 13.60 -34.05
CA THR A 153 27.16 12.84 -33.98
C THR A 153 27.68 12.82 -32.54
N VAL A 154 27.93 11.63 -31.99
CA VAL A 154 28.68 11.44 -30.74
C VAL A 154 30.16 11.25 -31.09
N ARG A 155 31.03 12.15 -30.64
CA ARG A 155 32.48 11.94 -30.59
C ARG A 155 32.86 11.36 -29.22
N ARG A 156 33.61 10.28 -29.21
CA ARG A 156 34.41 9.80 -28.07
C ARG A 156 35.85 9.67 -28.54
N TYR A 157 36.76 10.41 -27.92
CA TYR A 157 38.13 10.00 -27.61
C TYR A 157 38.49 10.64 -26.28
#